data_AF-A0A1M5KEL8-F1
#
_entry.id   AF-A0A1M5KEL8-F1
#
_cell.length_a   1.000
_cell.length_b   1.000
_cell.length_c   1.000
_cell.angle_alpha   90.00
_cell.angle_beta   90.00
_cell.angle_gamma   90.00
#
_symmetry.space_group_name_H-M   'P 1'
#
loop_
_entity.id
_entity.type
_entity.pdbx_description
1 polymer ?
#
loop_
_entity_poly.entity_id
_entity_poly.type
_entity_poly.pdbx_seq_one_letter_code
_entity_poly.pdbx_strand_id
1 'polypeptide(L)'
;MIIDTETLRLLGFFAALCLLCRALALIDIRRGIIPDGLNLSIAGLGLVKAVIAGGSAAGIEAACEGAAIGLIFWLLRRLYFVLRKIQGLGLGDVKFLAAAGLWIGVAGMPTLLLIATLTALVAAGGLQLAGRDMTRQTSLPFGPFLAIGLLLTFVSQQFLGAL
;
A
#
# COMPACT_ATOMS: atom_id res chain seq x y z
N MET A 1 10.60 23.51 21.52
CA MET A 1 10.54 22.67 20.32
C MET A 1 9.52 23.30 19.38
N ILE A 2 9.97 24.13 18.44
CA ILE A 2 9.07 24.81 17.49
C ILE A 2 8.77 23.77 16.42
N ILE A 3 7.50 23.34 16.32
CA ILE A 3 7.06 22.48 15.22
C ILE A 3 7.10 23.34 13.96
N ASP A 4 7.95 22.97 13.01
CA ASP A 4 8.03 23.60 11.71
C ASP A 4 6.79 23.26 10.86
N THR A 5 6.44 24.18 9.94
CA THR A 5 5.25 24.06 9.10
C THR A 5 5.30 22.83 8.19
N GLU A 6 6.50 22.33 7.85
CA GLU A 6 6.67 21.12 7.04
C GLU A 6 6.33 19.87 7.83
N THR A 7 6.82 19.75 9.06
CA THR A 7 6.46 18.67 9.99
C THR A 7 4.96 18.63 10.22
N LEU A 8 4.29 19.78 10.36
CA LEU A 8 2.83 19.82 10.50
C LEU A 8 2.11 19.28 9.26
N ARG A 9 2.59 19.62 8.05
CA ARG A 9 2.03 19.09 6.79
C ARG A 9 2.22 17.59 6.68
N LEU A 10 3.42 17.09 6.98
CA LEU A 10 3.74 15.66 6.95
C LEU A 10 2.86 14.86 7.92
N LEU A 11 2.69 15.37 9.15
CA LEU A 11 1.78 14.77 10.13
C LEU A 11 0.32 14.76 9.63
N GLY A 12 -0.13 15.83 8.98
CA GLY A 12 -1.47 15.91 8.38
C GLY A 12 -1.68 14.86 7.29
N PHE A 13 -0.74 14.71 6.36
CA PHE A 13 -0.78 13.68 5.33
C PHE A 13 -0.74 12.27 5.92
N PHE A 14 0.13 12.04 6.90
CA PHE A 14 0.25 10.75 7.57
C PHE A 14 -1.01 10.37 8.35
N ALA A 15 -1.64 11.32 9.03
CA ALA A 15 -2.91 11.10 9.73
C ALA A 15 -4.04 10.77 8.75
N ALA A 16 -4.12 11.49 7.63
CA ALA A 16 -5.09 11.20 6.57
C ALA A 16 -4.85 9.81 5.95
N LEU A 17 -3.60 9.44 5.71
CA LEU A 17 -3.22 8.12 5.22
C LEU A 17 -3.61 7.02 6.21
N CYS A 18 -3.35 7.20 7.51
CA CYS A 18 -3.77 6.29 8.56
C CYS A 18 -5.29 6.06 8.56
N LEU A 19 -6.08 7.12 8.40
CA LEU A 19 -7.54 7.03 8.35
C LEU A 19 -8.02 6.23 7.12
N LEU A 20 -7.44 6.49 5.95
CA LEU A 20 -7.78 5.75 4.72
C LEU A 20 -7.35 4.28 4.80
N CYS A 21 -6.13 4.02 5.29
CA CYS A 21 -5.62 2.66 5.52
C CYS A 21 -6.48 1.88 6.50
N ARG A 22 -6.96 2.52 7.58
CA ARG A 22 -7.90 1.90 8.52
C ARG A 22 -9.23 1.57 7.85
N ALA A 23 -9.80 2.50 7.08
CA ALA A 23 -11.05 2.25 6.37
C ALA A 23 -10.91 1.10 5.35
N LEU A 24 -9.79 1.08 4.61
CA LEU A 24 -9.45 0.02 3.67
C LEU A 24 -9.34 -1.33 4.39
N ALA A 25 -8.56 -1.41 5.46
CA ALA A 25 -8.37 -2.65 6.22
C ALA A 25 -9.69 -3.20 6.77
N LEU A 26 -10.57 -2.33 7.29
CA LEU A 26 -11.88 -2.74 7.80
C LEU A 26 -12.81 -3.27 6.70
N ILE A 27 -12.79 -2.67 5.52
CA ILE A 27 -13.61 -3.11 4.39
C ILE A 27 -13.05 -4.41 3.81
N ASP A 28 -11.74 -4.52 3.68
CA ASP A 28 -11.08 -5.71 3.16
C ASP A 28 -11.30 -6.93 4.07
N ILE A 29 -11.19 -6.76 5.40
CA ILE A 29 -11.50 -7.84 6.36
C ILE A 29 -12.96 -8.31 6.27
N ARG A 30 -13.89 -7.38 6.00
CA ARG A 30 -15.33 -7.70 5.97
C ARG A 30 -15.81 -8.24 4.63
N ARG A 31 -15.24 -7.77 3.52
CA ARG A 31 -15.77 -7.99 2.17
C ARG A 31 -14.74 -8.55 1.19
N GLY A 32 -13.46 -8.56 1.53
CA GLY A 32 -12.37 -8.99 0.64
C GLY A 32 -12.22 -8.12 -0.60
N ILE A 33 -12.63 -6.86 -0.53
CA ILE A 33 -12.54 -5.89 -1.63
C ILE A 33 -11.93 -4.59 -1.15
N ILE A 34 -11.13 -3.98 -2.01
CA ILE A 34 -10.63 -2.62 -1.84
C ILE A 34 -11.46 -1.69 -2.74
N PRO A 35 -12.28 -0.79 -2.17
CA PRO A 35 -13.09 0.14 -2.95
C PRO A 35 -12.23 1.07 -3.81
N ASP A 36 -12.65 1.25 -5.07
CA ASP A 36 -11.95 2.14 -6.01
C ASP A 36 -11.87 3.57 -5.49
N GLY A 37 -12.89 4.05 -4.80
CA GLY A 37 -12.88 5.38 -4.16
C GLY A 37 -11.80 5.54 -3.09
N LEU A 38 -11.49 4.48 -2.31
CA LEU A 38 -10.41 4.52 -1.33
C LEU A 38 -9.04 4.50 -2.00
N ASN A 39 -8.85 3.65 -3.01
CA ASN A 39 -7.61 3.65 -3.79
C ASN A 39 -7.34 5.00 -4.44
N LEU A 40 -8.38 5.62 -5.03
CA LEU A 40 -8.27 6.94 -5.63
C LEU A 40 -7.98 8.01 -4.58
N SER A 41 -8.58 7.93 -3.39
CA SER A 41 -8.31 8.88 -2.30
C SER A 41 -6.87 8.77 -1.81
N ILE A 42 -6.33 7.56 -1.66
CA ILE A 42 -4.93 7.33 -1.29
C ILE A 42 -4.00 7.87 -2.39
N ALA A 43 -4.27 7.55 -3.65
CA ALA A 43 -3.48 8.04 -4.78
C ALA A 43 -3.52 9.58 -4.87
N GLY A 44 -4.71 10.17 -4.75
CA GLY A 44 -4.92 11.62 -4.80
C GLY A 44 -4.16 12.35 -3.68
N LEU A 45 -4.21 11.85 -2.44
CA LEU A 45 -3.43 12.42 -1.35
C LEU A 45 -1.92 12.29 -1.57
N GLY A 46 -1.45 11.15 -2.11
CA GLY A 46 -0.04 10.96 -2.46
C GLY A 46 0.44 11.94 -3.53
N LEU A 47 -0.38 12.18 -4.55
CA LEU A 47 -0.11 13.15 -5.60
C LEU A 47 -0.07 14.57 -5.06
N VAL A 48 -1.06 14.95 -4.24
CA VAL A 48 -1.11 16.27 -3.59
C VAL A 48 0.12 16.49 -2.69
N LYS A 49 0.54 15.46 -1.95
CA LYS A 49 1.80 15.50 -1.17
C LYS A 49 3.00 15.77 -2.06
N ALA A 50 3.14 15.04 -3.18
CA ALA A 50 4.26 15.20 -4.11
C ALA A 50 4.29 16.61 -4.73
N VAL A 51 3.13 17.14 -5.14
CA VAL A 51 3.02 18.49 -5.71
C VAL A 51 3.32 19.57 -4.68
N ILE A 52 2.87 19.43 -3.43
CA ILE A 52 3.14 20.43 -2.39
C ILE A 52 4.61 20.42 -1.97
N ALA A 53 5.26 19.24 -1.95
CA ALA A 53 6.65 19.11 -1.54
C ALA A 53 7.65 19.53 -2.63
N GLY A 54 7.40 19.20 -3.90
CA GLY A 54 8.37 19.37 -5.00
C GLY A 54 7.80 20.03 -6.27
N GLY A 55 6.58 20.57 -6.21
CA GLY A 55 5.93 21.21 -7.35
C GLY A 55 5.42 20.22 -8.41
N SER A 56 5.04 20.75 -9.58
CA SER A 56 4.41 19.96 -10.65
C SER A 56 5.32 18.87 -11.21
N ALA A 57 6.64 19.08 -11.24
CA ALA A 57 7.60 18.09 -11.72
C ALA A 57 7.58 16.82 -10.84
N ALA A 58 7.67 16.99 -9.51
CA ALA A 58 7.58 15.89 -8.56
C ALA A 58 6.21 15.19 -8.61
N GLY A 59 5.13 15.94 -8.85
CA GLY A 59 3.80 15.36 -9.06
C GLY A 59 3.72 14.46 -10.29
N ILE A 60 4.29 14.89 -11.41
CA ILE A 60 4.33 14.09 -12.66
C ILE A 60 5.21 12.85 -12.45
N GLU A 61 6.36 12.99 -11.81
CA GLU A 61 7.23 11.87 -11.48
C GLU A 61 6.49 10.82 -10.64
N ALA A 62 5.87 11.22 -9.53
CA ALA A 62 5.10 10.32 -8.67
C ALA A 62 3.93 9.63 -9.42
N ALA A 63 3.25 10.36 -10.32
CA ALA A 63 2.19 9.78 -11.15
C ALA A 63 2.74 8.73 -12.13
N CYS A 64 3.90 9.01 -12.76
CA CYS A 64 4.59 8.06 -13.63
C CYS A 64 5.04 6.81 -12.88
N GLU A 65 5.63 6.98 -11.69
CA GLU A 65 6.03 5.86 -10.83
C GLU A 65 4.84 4.99 -10.45
N GLY A 66 3.74 5.60 -9.98
CA GLY A 66 2.50 4.91 -9.66
C GLY A 66 1.92 4.13 -10.83
N ALA A 67 1.89 4.74 -12.01
CA ALA A 67 1.42 4.10 -13.23
C ALA A 67 2.32 2.92 -13.64
N ALA A 68 3.64 3.08 -13.56
CA ALA A 68 4.60 2.02 -13.86
C ALA A 68 4.45 0.83 -12.90
N ILE A 69 4.37 1.10 -11.58
CA ILE A 69 4.13 0.07 -10.56
C ILE A 69 2.81 -0.66 -10.83
N GLY A 70 1.73 0.10 -11.06
CA GLY A 70 0.42 -0.47 -11.38
C GLY A 70 0.44 -1.38 -12.60
N LEU A 71 1.12 -0.94 -13.67
CA LEU A 71 1.28 -1.73 -14.89
C LEU A 71 2.06 -3.01 -14.65
N ILE A 72 3.19 -2.93 -13.93
CA ILE A 72 4.03 -4.09 -13.60
C ILE A 72 3.23 -5.13 -12.80
N PHE A 73 2.53 -4.71 -11.74
CA PHE A 73 1.74 -5.64 -10.92
C PHE A 73 0.52 -6.19 -11.66
N TRP A 74 -0.10 -5.40 -12.54
CA TRP A 74 -1.16 -5.88 -13.39
C TRP A 74 -0.67 -6.94 -14.39
N LEU A 75 0.49 -6.73 -15.00
CA LEU A 75 1.12 -7.70 -15.90
C LEU A 75 1.53 -8.97 -15.16
N LEU A 76 2.14 -8.85 -13.97
CA LEU A 76 2.48 -9.99 -13.11
C LEU A 76 1.23 -10.80 -12.75
N ARG A 77 0.15 -10.13 -12.36
CA ARG A 77 -1.15 -10.77 -12.09
C ARG A 77 -1.65 -11.52 -13.31
N ARG A 78 -1.61 -10.91 -14.50
CA ARG A 78 -2.09 -11.51 -15.74
C ARG A 78 -1.24 -12.72 -16.15
N LEU A 79 0.08 -12.60 -16.06
CA LEU A 79 1.02 -13.67 -16.36
C LEU A 79 0.81 -14.87 -15.42
N TYR A 80 0.68 -14.61 -14.12
CA TYR A 80 0.39 -15.64 -13.14
C TYR A 80 -0.94 -16.36 -13.43
N PHE A 81 -1.99 -15.61 -13.79
CA PHE A 81 -3.27 -16.19 -14.16
C PHE A 81 -3.20 -17.04 -15.43
N VAL A 82 -2.45 -16.62 -16.45
CA VAL A 82 -2.28 -17.40 -17.69
C VAL A 82 -1.54 -18.72 -17.41
N LEU A 83 -0.49 -18.69 -16.59
CA LEU A 83 0.35 -19.85 -16.30
C LEU A 83 -0.29 -20.84 -15.31
N ARG A 84 -0.98 -20.34 -14.28
CA ARG A 84 -1.52 -21.17 -13.19
C ARG A 84 -3.03 -21.37 -13.24
N LYS A 85 -3.76 -20.57 -14.03
CA LYS A 85 -5.24 -20.52 -14.06
C LYS A 85 -5.87 -20.23 -12.69
N ILE A 86 -5.09 -19.69 -11.76
CA ILE A 86 -5.49 -19.31 -10.40
C ILE A 86 -5.34 -17.80 -10.27
N GLN A 87 -6.31 -17.15 -9.64
CA GLN A 87 -6.18 -15.75 -9.27
C GLN A 87 -5.22 -15.64 -8.07
N GLY A 88 -4.02 -15.13 -8.32
CA GLY A 88 -3.03 -14.87 -7.27
C GLY A 88 -3.36 -13.60 -6.50
N LEU A 89 -3.04 -12.45 -7.11
CA LEU A 89 -3.26 -11.12 -6.53
C LEU A 89 -4.61 -10.53 -6.95
N GLY A 90 -5.34 -9.92 -6.02
CA GLY A 90 -6.59 -9.21 -6.31
C GLY A 90 -6.35 -7.96 -7.14
N LEU A 91 -7.31 -7.57 -7.99
CA LEU A 91 -7.22 -6.29 -8.71
C LEU A 91 -7.24 -5.08 -7.75
N GLY A 92 -7.92 -5.21 -6.61
CA GLY A 92 -7.90 -4.20 -5.55
C GLY A 92 -6.49 -3.94 -5.04
N ASP A 93 -5.72 -5.01 -4.79
CA ASP A 93 -4.33 -4.94 -4.31
C ASP A 93 -3.41 -4.31 -5.34
N VAL A 94 -3.58 -4.64 -6.63
CA VAL A 94 -2.81 -4.01 -7.73
C VAL A 94 -3.05 -2.50 -7.77
N LYS A 95 -4.32 -2.07 -7.65
CA LYS A 95 -4.67 -0.65 -7.61
C LYS A 95 -4.13 0.03 -6.34
N PHE A 96 -4.12 -0.68 -5.21
CA PHE A 96 -3.51 -0.18 -3.98
C PHE A 96 -2.00 0.00 -4.13
N LEU A 97 -1.29 -0.97 -4.71
CA LEU A 97 0.16 -0.87 -4.95
C LEU A 97 0.47 0.30 -5.88
N ALA A 98 -0.34 0.53 -6.91
CA ALA A 98 -0.21 1.72 -7.75
C ALA A 98 -0.37 3.01 -6.92
N ALA A 99 -1.42 3.10 -6.10
CA ALA A 99 -1.67 4.25 -5.22
C ALA A 99 -0.56 4.46 -4.18
N ALA A 100 -0.07 3.39 -3.56
CA ALA A 100 1.04 3.39 -2.63
C ALA A 100 2.34 3.87 -3.29
N GLY A 101 2.53 3.58 -4.58
CA GLY A 101 3.66 4.07 -5.37
C GLY A 101 3.77 5.60 -5.37
N LEU A 102 2.65 6.33 -5.36
CA LEU A 102 2.66 7.80 -5.32
C LEU A 102 3.15 8.34 -3.97
N TRP A 103 3.18 7.52 -2.93
CA TRP A 103 3.64 7.93 -1.60
C TRP A 103 5.11 7.66 -1.37
N ILE A 104 5.58 6.48 -1.76
CA ILE A 104 6.90 5.94 -1.41
C ILE A 104 7.84 5.77 -2.61
N GLY A 105 7.32 6.04 -3.82
CA GLY A 105 8.02 5.83 -5.09
C GLY A 105 8.32 4.36 -5.39
N VAL A 106 9.04 4.13 -6.48
CA VAL A 106 9.47 2.77 -6.86
C VAL A 106 10.47 2.20 -5.84
N ALA A 107 11.31 3.05 -5.25
CA ALA A 107 12.31 2.66 -4.26
C ALA A 107 11.70 2.09 -2.98
N GLY A 108 10.53 2.55 -2.55
CA GLY A 108 9.85 2.04 -1.36
C GLY A 108 9.10 0.72 -1.55
N MET A 109 8.81 0.34 -2.80
CA MET A 109 7.98 -0.85 -3.09
C MET A 109 8.53 -2.17 -2.52
N PRO A 110 9.84 -2.48 -2.62
CA PRO A 110 10.39 -3.70 -2.03
C PRO A 110 10.18 -3.77 -0.52
N THR A 111 10.38 -2.65 0.19
CA THR A 111 10.19 -2.55 1.64
C THR A 111 8.72 -2.75 2.03
N LEU A 112 7.80 -2.11 1.30
CA LEU A 112 6.37 -2.27 1.53
C LEU A 112 5.95 -3.73 1.39
N LEU A 113 6.38 -4.39 0.31
CA LEU A 113 6.04 -5.79 0.06
C LEU A 113 6.67 -6.73 1.06
N LEU A 114 7.92 -6.48 1.48
CA LEU A 114 8.58 -7.26 2.51
C LEU A 114 7.80 -7.18 3.83
N ILE A 115 7.45 -5.98 4.28
CA ILE A 115 6.68 -5.77 5.51
C ILE A 115 5.30 -6.42 5.39
N ALA A 116 4.60 -6.22 4.28
CA ALA A 116 3.28 -6.80 4.05
C ALA A 116 3.32 -8.34 4.05
N THR A 117 4.29 -8.95 3.37
CA THR A 117 4.41 -10.41 3.30
C THR A 117 4.85 -11.02 4.64
N LEU A 118 5.77 -10.39 5.36
CA LEU A 118 6.18 -10.85 6.70
C LEU A 118 5.03 -10.77 7.70
N THR A 119 4.30 -9.65 7.74
CA THR A 119 3.16 -9.49 8.64
C THR A 119 2.03 -10.46 8.29
N ALA A 120 1.76 -10.68 7.00
CA ALA A 120 0.81 -11.69 6.54
C ALA A 120 1.24 -13.11 6.94
N LEU A 121 2.53 -13.43 6.79
CA LEU A 121 3.09 -14.75 7.14
C LEU A 121 2.98 -15.02 8.65
N VAL A 122 3.32 -14.03 9.49
CA VAL A 122 3.19 -14.14 10.95
C VAL A 122 1.73 -14.32 11.35
N ALA A 123 0.81 -13.56 10.75
CA ALA A 123 -0.62 -13.69 11.02
C ALA A 123 -1.16 -15.07 10.60
N ALA A 124 -0.80 -15.54 9.41
CA ALA A 124 -1.16 -16.87 8.92
C ALA A 124 -0.60 -17.99 9.82
N GLY A 125 0.68 -17.93 10.18
CA GLY A 125 1.30 -18.90 11.07
C GLY A 125 0.65 -18.91 12.46
N GLY A 126 0.33 -17.74 13.02
CA GLY A 126 -0.38 -17.62 14.29
C GLY A 126 -1.78 -18.22 14.25
N LEU A 127 -2.53 -17.99 13.16
CA LEU A 127 -3.86 -18.59 12.95
C LEU A 127 -3.79 -20.12 12.85
N GLN A 128 -2.78 -20.65 12.16
CA GLN A 128 -2.57 -22.09 12.04
C GLN A 128 -2.20 -22.73 13.39
N LEU A 129 -1.33 -22.10 14.18
CA LEU A 129 -0.98 -22.56 15.53
C LEU A 129 -2.16 -22.49 16.51
N ALA A 130 -3.09 -21.56 16.29
CA ALA A 130 -4.34 -21.45 17.07
C ALA A 130 -5.40 -22.50 16.68
N GLY A 131 -5.06 -23.48 15.84
CA GLY A 131 -5.93 -24.60 15.48
C GLY A 131 -7.02 -24.24 14.48
N ARG A 132 -6.91 -23.10 13.77
CA ARG A 132 -7.80 -22.81 12.64
C ARG A 132 -7.32 -23.52 11.39
N ASP A 133 -8.18 -24.34 10.81
CA ASP A 133 -7.95 -24.96 9.51
C ASP A 133 -7.83 -23.89 8.42
N MET A 134 -6.59 -23.50 8.13
CA MET A 134 -6.27 -22.73 6.94
C MET A 134 -6.31 -23.65 5.73
N THR A 135 -7.52 -23.92 5.22
CA THR A 135 -7.67 -24.61 3.95
C THR A 135 -7.13 -23.73 2.81
N ARG A 136 -6.70 -24.33 1.71
CA ARG A 136 -6.23 -23.66 0.48
C ARG A 136 -7.21 -22.63 -0.12
N GLN A 137 -8.45 -22.60 0.36
CA GLN A 137 -9.55 -21.73 -0.08
C GLN A 137 -9.81 -20.56 0.87
N THR A 138 -9.22 -20.52 2.07
CA THR A 138 -9.39 -19.39 2.99
C THR A 138 -8.53 -18.23 2.48
N SER A 139 -9.13 -17.38 1.66
CA SER A 139 -8.47 -16.17 1.15
C SER A 139 -8.28 -15.19 2.31
N LEU A 140 -7.03 -15.05 2.75
CA LEU A 140 -6.68 -14.06 3.76
C LEU A 140 -6.71 -12.68 3.09
N PRO A 141 -7.50 -11.71 3.61
CA PRO A 141 -7.52 -10.35 3.09
C PRO A 141 -6.12 -9.74 3.17
N PHE A 142 -5.53 -9.39 2.02
CA PHE A 142 -4.16 -8.90 1.93
C PHE A 142 -4.04 -7.37 2.13
N GLY A 143 -5.15 -6.64 1.98
CA GLY A 143 -5.23 -5.20 2.11
C GLY A 143 -4.74 -4.65 3.46
N PRO A 144 -5.08 -5.24 4.62
CA PRO A 144 -4.55 -4.81 5.92
C PRO A 144 -3.03 -4.87 6.00
N PHE A 145 -2.41 -5.92 5.45
CA PHE A 145 -0.96 -6.09 5.48
C PHE A 145 -0.27 -5.12 4.53
N LEU A 146 -0.86 -4.86 3.35
CA LEU A 146 -0.43 -3.82 2.44
C LEU A 146 -0.52 -2.43 3.06
N ALA A 147 -1.59 -2.14 3.81
CA ALA A 147 -1.76 -0.88 4.52
C ALA A 147 -0.69 -0.67 5.60
N ILE A 148 -0.36 -1.71 6.37
CA ILE A 148 0.75 -1.68 7.33
C ILE A 148 2.09 -1.44 6.63
N GLY A 149 2.33 -2.17 5.53
CA GLY A 149 3.53 -2.01 4.71
C GLY A 149 3.72 -0.57 4.21
N LEU A 150 2.64 0.06 3.73
CA LEU A 150 2.67 1.45 3.27
C LEU A 150 2.99 2.43 4.40
N LEU A 151 2.27 2.32 5.53
CA LEU A 151 2.48 3.22 6.68
C LEU A 151 3.90 3.11 7.22
N LEU A 152 4.41 1.89 7.43
CA LEU A 152 5.75 1.68 7.95
C LEU A 152 6.83 2.11 6.96
N THR A 153 6.66 1.80 5.68
CA THR A 153 7.65 2.21 4.65
C THR A 153 7.73 3.73 4.55
N PHE A 154 6.59 4.42 4.55
CA PHE A 154 6.55 5.88 4.52
C PHE A 154 7.27 6.49 5.72
N VAL A 155 7.02 5.97 6.92
CA VAL A 155 7.70 6.41 8.14
C VAL A 155 9.20 6.12 8.08
N SER A 156 9.60 4.92 7.64
CA SER A 156 11.01 4.54 7.49
C SER A 156 11.76 5.45 6.52
N GLN A 157 11.15 5.85 5.40
CA GLN A 157 11.76 6.79 4.46
C GLN A 157 11.97 8.17 5.08
N GLN A 158 11.04 8.64 5.91
CA GLN A 158 11.20 9.92 6.61
C GLN A 158 12.36 9.87 7.61
N PHE A 159 12.53 8.76 8.32
CA PHE A 159 13.67 8.57 9.24
C PHE A 159 15.00 8.45 8.50
N LEU A 160 15.04 7.68 7.40
CA LEU A 160 16.26 7.48 6.61
C LEU A 160 16.67 8.73 5.83
N GLY A 161 15.72 9.53 5.35
CA GLY A 161 15.98 10.80 4.67
C GLY A 161 16.37 11.94 5.63
N ALA A 162 16.21 11.74 6.94
CA ALA A 162 16.63 12.68 7.98
C ALA A 162 18.03 12.40 8.54
N LEU A 163 18.68 11.30 8.13
CA LEU A 163 20.07 10.92 8.44
C LEU A 163 21.01 11.39 7.32
#